data_AF-A0A1H3RWD5-F1
#
_entry.id   AF-A0A1H3RWD5-F1
#
_cell.length_a   1.000
_cell.length_b   1.000
_cell.length_c   1.000
_cell.angle_alpha   90.00
_cell.angle_beta   90.00
_cell.angle_gamma   90.00
#
_symmetry.space_group_name_H-M   'P 1'
#
loop_
_entity.id
_entity.type
_entity.pdbx_description
1 polymer ?
#
loop_
_entity_poly.entity_id
_entity_poly.type
_entity_poly.pdbx_seq_one_letter_code
_entity_poly.pdbx_strand_id
1 'polypeptide(L)'
;MAETCGRCPALQAEVSRLTSYVARLEHLVAFLRRTLAELIGGVAATARFIDAEMTEPTIPARKLLPALHTRLDLLIQRVEGK
;
A
#
# COMPACT_ATOMS: atom_id res chain seq x y z
N MET A 1 41.96 -36.42 -0.72
CA MET A 1 40.63 -36.94 -1.09
C MET A 1 39.65 -35.80 -0.88
N ALA A 2 39.18 -35.16 -1.95
CA ALA A 2 38.20 -34.10 -1.85
C ALA A 2 36.85 -34.77 -1.60
N GLU A 3 36.40 -34.79 -0.35
CA GLU A 3 35.04 -35.17 -0.01
C GLU A 3 34.11 -34.15 -0.70
N THR A 4 33.59 -34.55 -1.86
CA THR A 4 32.55 -33.81 -2.56
C THR A 4 31.37 -33.70 -1.62
N CYS A 5 31.24 -32.52 -1.01
CA CYS A 5 30.15 -32.14 -0.12
C CYS A 5 28.81 -32.31 -0.86
N GLY A 6 28.21 -33.51 -0.83
CA GLY A 6 26.91 -33.79 -1.45
C GLY A 6 25.77 -32.95 -0.84
N ARG A 7 26.00 -32.39 0.36
CA ARG A 7 25.11 -31.41 1.01
C ARG A 7 25.25 -29.99 0.45
N CYS A 8 26.36 -29.64 -0.18
CA CYS A 8 26.62 -28.27 -0.65
C CYS A 8 25.69 -27.84 -1.80
N PRO A 9 25.41 -28.68 -2.82
CA PRO A 9 24.43 -28.33 -3.85
C PRO A 9 23.01 -28.17 -3.29
N ALA A 10 22.60 -29.03 -2.36
CA ALA A 10 21.28 -28.97 -1.74
C ALA A 10 21.11 -27.72 -0.86
N LEU A 11 22.13 -27.39 -0.06
CA LEU A 11 22.17 -26.15 0.72
C LEU A 11 22.16 -24.92 -0.19
N GLN A 12 22.89 -24.94 -1.30
CA GLN A 12 22.93 -23.83 -2.26
C GLN A 12 21.57 -23.63 -2.95
N ALA A 13 20.88 -24.71 -3.31
CA ALA A 13 19.52 -24.65 -3.85
C ALA A 13 18.54 -24.07 -2.81
N GLU A 14 18.66 -24.49 -1.55
CA GLU A 14 17.80 -23.99 -0.46
C GLU A 14 18.06 -22.51 -0.16
N VAL A 15 19.33 -22.08 -0.13
CA VAL A 15 19.69 -20.66 0.01
C VAL A 15 19.12 -19.84 -1.16
N SER A 16 19.20 -20.35 -2.39
CA SER A 16 18.65 -19.66 -3.57
C SER A 16 17.12 -19.53 -3.49
N ARG A 17 16.45 -20.59 -3.00
CA ARG A 17 14.99 -20.60 -2.76
C ARG A 17 14.59 -19.58 -1.70
N LEU A 18 15.27 -19.59 -0.56
CA LEU A 18 15.02 -18.65 0.53
C LEU A 18 15.29 -17.21 0.11
N THR A 19 16.36 -16.96 -0.65
CA THR A 19 16.69 -15.63 -1.16
C THR A 19 15.59 -15.10 -2.08
N SER A 20 15.10 -15.95 -3.00
CA SER A 20 13.96 -15.60 -3.88
C SER A 20 12.69 -15.32 -3.08
N TYR A 21 12.45 -16.09 -2.02
CA TYR A 21 11.30 -15.90 -1.14
C TYR A 21 11.39 -14.58 -0.37
N VAL A 22 12.55 -14.26 0.20
CA VAL A 22 12.81 -12.98 0.90
C VAL A 22 12.61 -11.82 -0.06
N ALA A 23 13.18 -11.85 -1.27
CA ALA A 23 13.01 -10.79 -2.26
C ALA A 23 11.53 -10.56 -2.64
N ARG A 24 10.74 -11.62 -2.73
CA ARG A 24 9.28 -11.53 -2.94
C ARG A 24 8.57 -10.89 -1.76
N LEU A 25 8.91 -11.27 -0.52
CA LEU A 25 8.33 -10.66 0.68
C LEU A 25 8.69 -9.18 0.79
N GLU A 26 9.94 -8.80 0.48
CA GLU A 26 10.37 -7.40 0.45
C GLU A 26 9.56 -6.57 -0.55
N HIS A 27 9.31 -7.11 -1.75
CA HIS A 27 8.44 -6.47 -2.73
C HIS A 27 7.01 -6.28 -2.22
N LEU A 28 6.44 -7.31 -1.58
CA LEU A 28 5.09 -7.21 -0.99
C LEU A 28 5.03 -6.18 0.13
N VAL A 29 6.05 -6.12 0.99
CA VAL A 29 6.14 -5.12 2.06
C VAL A 29 6.28 -3.71 1.49
N ALA A 30 7.10 -3.52 0.45
CA ALA A 30 7.25 -2.23 -0.21
C ALA A 30 5.93 -1.76 -0.84
N PHE A 31 5.22 -2.67 -1.52
CA PHE A 31 3.89 -2.41 -2.05
C PHE A 31 2.91 -2.00 -0.94
N LEU A 32 2.79 -2.80 0.13
CA LEU A 32 1.89 -2.51 1.25
C LEU A 32 2.20 -1.18 1.93
N ARG A 33 3.48 -0.85 2.11
CA ARG A 33 3.91 0.44 2.68
C ARG A 33 3.48 1.62 1.82
N ARG A 34 3.64 1.50 0.50
CA ARG A 34 3.19 2.54 -0.45
C ARG A 34 1.68 2.71 -0.40
N THR A 35 0.94 1.60 -0.49
CA THR A 35 -0.52 1.57 -0.39
C THR A 35 -1.02 2.21 0.91
N LEU A 36 -0.40 1.86 2.05
CA LEU A 36 -0.75 2.43 3.35
C LEU A 36 -0.48 3.94 3.40
N ALA A 37 0.65 4.40 2.86
CA ALA A 37 0.97 5.82 2.81
C ALA A 37 -0.03 6.61 1.97
N GLU A 38 -0.46 6.06 0.84
CA GLU A 38 -1.49 6.65 -0.02
C GLU A 38 -2.85 6.74 0.69
N LEU A 39 -3.28 5.68 1.38
CA LEU A 39 -4.51 5.68 2.19
C LEU A 39 -4.46 6.74 3.30
N ILE A 40 -3.37 6.79 4.07
CA ILE A 40 -3.19 7.78 5.14
C ILE A 40 -3.25 9.19 4.56
N GLY A 41 -2.53 9.45 3.47
CA GLY A 41 -2.52 10.75 2.81
C GLY A 41 -3.89 11.16 2.28
N GLY A 42 -4.62 10.22 1.69
CA GLY A 42 -5.97 10.44 1.17
C GLY A 42 -6.98 10.74 2.27
N VAL A 43 -6.99 9.97 3.36
CA VAL A 43 -7.86 10.23 4.51
C VAL A 43 -7.52 11.57 5.16
N ALA A 44 -6.24 11.89 5.35
CA ALA A 44 -5.83 13.19 5.87
C ALA A 44 -6.26 14.36 4.96
N ALA A 45 -6.20 14.18 3.64
CA ALA A 45 -6.68 15.18 2.69
C ALA A 45 -8.21 15.35 2.72
N THR A 46 -8.96 14.28 2.97
CA THR A 46 -10.42 14.34 3.16
C THR A 46 -10.78 15.00 4.48
N ALA A 47 -10.07 14.71 5.57
CA ALA A 47 -10.26 15.39 6.85
C ALA A 47 -10.04 16.90 6.74
N ARG A 48 -8.92 17.33 6.13
CA ARG A 48 -8.65 18.76 5.88
C ARG A 48 -9.72 19.43 5.02
N PHE A 49 -10.29 18.69 4.06
CA PHE A 49 -11.39 19.18 3.25
C PHE A 49 -12.67 19.38 4.09
N ILE A 50 -13.00 18.45 5.00
CA ILE A 50 -14.11 18.63 5.94
C ILE A 50 -13.86 19.86 6.82
N ASP A 51 -12.67 20.01 7.39
CA ASP A 51 -12.33 21.16 8.25
C ASP A 51 -12.48 22.49 7.49
N ALA A 52 -12.05 22.54 6.23
CA ALA A 52 -12.20 23.70 5.38
C ALA A 52 -13.67 24.04 5.11
N GLU A 53 -14.48 23.04 4.73
CA GLU A 53 -15.92 23.22 4.48
C GLU A 53 -16.72 23.57 5.74
N MET A 54 -16.24 23.18 6.93
CA MET A 54 -16.83 23.60 8.20
C MET A 54 -16.48 25.06 8.56
N THR A 55 -15.31 25.54 8.15
CA THR A 55 -14.84 26.90 8.45
C THR A 55 -15.41 27.93 7.47
N GLU A 56 -15.36 27.62 6.17
CA GLU A 56 -15.90 28.44 5.09
C GLU A 56 -16.64 27.53 4.10
N PRO A 57 -17.96 27.37 4.26
CA PRO A 57 -18.73 26.45 3.42
C PRO A 57 -18.74 26.91 1.97
N THR A 58 -18.11 26.14 1.08
CA THR A 58 -18.14 26.41 -0.37
C THR A 58 -19.20 25.56 -1.08
N ILE A 59 -19.66 24.49 -0.42
CA ILE A 59 -20.60 23.52 -0.97
C ILE A 59 -21.90 23.52 -0.16
N PRO A 60 -23.08 23.40 -0.79
CA PRO A 60 -24.34 23.19 -0.06
C PRO A 60 -24.28 21.95 0.83
N ALA A 61 -24.73 22.04 2.09
CA ALA A 61 -24.66 20.96 3.07
C ALA A 61 -25.18 19.60 2.56
N ARG A 62 -26.27 19.59 1.77
CA ARG A 62 -26.83 18.38 1.15
C ARG A 62 -25.89 17.67 0.16
N LYS A 63 -24.90 18.37 -0.38
CA LYS A 63 -23.91 17.86 -1.35
C LYS A 63 -22.58 17.46 -0.68
N LEU A 64 -22.36 17.81 0.58
CA LEU A 64 -21.13 17.51 1.29
C LEU A 64 -20.90 16.00 1.42
N LEU A 65 -21.90 15.26 1.90
CA LEU A 65 -21.81 13.80 2.04
C LEU A 65 -21.54 13.09 0.70
N PRO A 66 -22.27 13.36 -0.39
CA PRO A 66 -21.92 12.83 -1.72
C PRO A 66 -20.49 13.17 -2.17
N ALA A 67 -20.02 14.41 -1.95
CA ALA A 67 -18.67 14.81 -2.32
C ALA A 67 -17.59 14.06 -1.54
N LEU A 68 -17.81 13.85 -0.23
CA LEU A 68 -16.92 13.04 0.61
C LEU A 68 -16.89 11.59 0.17
N HIS A 69 -18.05 11.01 -0.14
CA HIS A 69 -18.15 9.64 -0.65
C HIS A 69 -17.35 9.47 -1.95
N THR A 70 -17.57 10.34 -2.94
CA THR A 70 -16.81 10.30 -4.20
C THR A 70 -15.30 10.41 -3.96
N ARG A 71 -14.88 11.27 -3.03
CA ARG A 71 -13.46 11.47 -2.73
C ARG A 71 -12.82 10.23 -2.10
N LEU A 72 -13.54 9.55 -1.21
CA LEU A 72 -13.10 8.30 -0.59
C LEU A 72 -13.13 7.12 -1.56
N ASP A 73 -14.14 7.04 -2.43
CA ASP A 73 -14.21 6.02 -3.49
C ASP A 73 -13.02 6.12 -4.45
N LEU A 74 -12.69 7.35 -4.89
CA LEU A 74 -11.55 7.57 -5.78
C LEU A 74 -10.22 7.20 -5.10
N LEU A 75 -10.11 7.39 -3.78
CA LEU A 75 -8.95 6.94 -3.02
C LEU A 75 -8.86 5.41 -3.01
N ILE A 76 -9.98 4.73 -2.76
CA ILE A 76 -10.05 3.26 -2.77
C ILE A 76 -9.69 2.73 -4.16
N GLN A 77 -10.30 3.26 -5.22
CA GLN A 77 -10.01 2.85 -6.60
C GLN A 77 -8.52 3.00 -6.94
N ARG A 78 -7.92 4.15 -6.59
CA ARG A 78 -6.49 4.39 -6.81
C ARG A 78 -5.62 3.37 -6.09
N VAL A 79 -5.94 3.05 -4.84
CA VAL A 79 -5.21 2.09 -4.00
C VAL A 79 -5.39 0.65 -4.51
N GLU A 80 -6.56 0.32 -5.04
CA GLU A 80 -6.84 -0.96 -5.70
C GLU A 80 -6.23 -1.05 -7.11
N GLY A 81 -5.68 0.05 -7.65
CA GLY A 81 -5.12 0.11 -8.99
C GLY A 81 -6.16 0.12 -10.11
N LYS A 82 -7.35 0.67 -9.85
CA LYS A 82 -8.47 0.81 -10.80
C LYS A 82 -8.60 2.23 -11.36
#